data_AF-A0A2N1U382-F1
#
_entry.id   AF-A0A2N1U382-F1
#
_cell.length_a   1.000
_cell.length_b   1.000
_cell.length_c   1.000
_cell.angle_alpha   90.00
_cell.angle_beta   90.00
_cell.angle_gamma   90.00
#
_symmetry.space_group_name_H-M   'P 1'
#
loop_
_entity.id
_entity.type
_entity.pdbx_description
1 polymer ?
#
loop_
_entity_poly.entity_id
_entity_poly.type
_entity_poly.pdbx_seq_one_letter_code
_entity_poly.pdbx_strand_id
1 'polypeptide(L)'
;MKRTASGFTLMEMLIVVTIIAVLAGVGFSYYSDSIEDARIATTRNNLKVVRDAIARYFKDHMTYPTSLEALQGPYLQQPVSYLLVSQLQGNAVVRVEVSNVAEQNIFQLTSADCTWIDYDFGGTGSGNKQIRSIRIKHNGTEMNW
;
A
#
# COMPACT_ATOMS: atom_id res chain seq x y z
N MET A 1 -49.73 47.98 -9.34
CA MET A 1 -48.60 47.04 -9.36
C MET A 1 -49.09 45.69 -8.84
N LYS A 2 -49.34 44.70 -9.71
CA LYS A 2 -49.82 43.36 -9.29
C LYS A 2 -48.62 42.53 -8.83
N ARG A 3 -48.54 42.24 -7.54
CA ARG A 3 -47.60 41.24 -6.99
C ARG A 3 -48.23 39.86 -7.17
N THR A 4 -47.73 39.07 -8.11
CA THR A 4 -47.95 37.63 -8.17
C THR A 4 -47.14 36.99 -7.06
N ALA A 5 -47.80 36.65 -5.95
CA ALA A 5 -47.22 35.80 -4.92
C ALA A 5 -47.33 34.34 -5.41
N SER A 6 -46.24 33.82 -5.98
CA SER A 6 -46.06 32.38 -6.22
C SER A 6 -45.70 31.71 -4.89
N GLY A 7 -46.68 31.06 -4.27
CA GLY A 7 -46.52 30.32 -3.03
C GLY A 7 -46.09 28.88 -3.29
N PHE A 8 -45.22 28.38 -2.41
CA PHE A 8 -44.78 26.98 -2.37
C PHE A 8 -45.98 26.06 -2.09
N THR A 9 -46.22 25.05 -2.92
CA THR A 9 -47.31 24.09 -2.66
C THR A 9 -46.84 22.99 -1.69
N LEU A 10 -47.75 22.49 -0.85
CA LEU A 10 -47.48 21.32 0.00
C LEU A 10 -47.09 20.09 -0.83
N MET A 11 -47.68 19.95 -2.02
CA MET A 11 -47.33 18.89 -2.97
C MET A 11 -45.90 19.01 -3.49
N GLU A 12 -45.40 20.22 -3.75
CA GLU A 12 -44.00 20.42 -4.15
C GLU A 12 -43.04 19.97 -3.07
N MET A 13 -43.29 20.34 -1.80
CA MET A 13 -42.42 19.86 -0.72
C MET A 13 -42.51 18.35 -0.54
N LEU A 14 -43.68 17.74 -0.71
CA LEU A 14 -43.86 16.29 -0.59
C LEU A 14 -43.07 15.52 -1.65
N ILE A 15 -43.15 15.96 -2.92
CA ILE A 15 -42.40 15.33 -4.02
C ILE A 15 -40.90 15.49 -3.80
N VAL A 16 -40.44 16.68 -3.39
CA VAL A 16 -39.00 16.95 -3.18
C VAL A 16 -38.42 16.08 -2.06
N VAL A 17 -39.07 16.01 -0.88
CA VAL A 17 -38.55 15.17 0.21
C VAL A 17 -38.62 13.69 -0.12
N THR A 18 -39.60 13.26 -0.91
CA THR A 18 -39.70 11.88 -1.38
C THR A 18 -38.57 11.53 -2.34
N ILE A 19 -38.24 12.41 -3.30
CA ILE A 19 -37.10 12.22 -4.22
C ILE A 19 -35.78 12.20 -3.43
N ILE A 20 -35.60 13.11 -2.46
CA ILE A 20 -34.39 13.13 -1.61
C ILE A 20 -34.27 11.84 -0.79
N ALA A 21 -35.38 11.34 -0.22
CA ALA A 21 -35.39 10.10 0.56
C ALA A 21 -34.99 8.87 -0.29
N VAL A 22 -35.48 8.80 -1.54
CA VAL A 22 -35.09 7.73 -2.48
C VAL A 22 -33.61 7.85 -2.84
N LEU A 23 -33.15 9.03 -3.27
CA LEU A 23 -31.75 9.25 -3.66
C LEU A 23 -30.77 8.99 -2.52
N ALA A 24 -31.11 9.41 -1.29
CA ALA A 24 -30.31 9.13 -0.10
C ALA A 24 -30.19 7.61 0.17
N GLY A 25 -31.23 6.83 -0.13
CA GLY A 25 -31.21 5.37 0.01
C GLY A 25 -30.29 4.66 -0.99
N VAL A 26 -30.20 5.13 -2.24
CA VAL A 26 -29.41 4.45 -3.30
C VAL A 26 -27.96 4.96 -3.39
N GLY A 27 -27.68 6.20 -2.98
CA GLY A 27 -26.39 6.85 -3.21
C GLY A 27 -25.19 6.29 -2.44
N PHE A 28 -25.39 5.54 -1.36
CA PHE A 28 -24.31 5.18 -0.43
C PHE A 28 -23.45 3.99 -0.87
N SER A 29 -23.97 3.07 -1.68
CA SER A 29 -23.37 1.74 -1.84
C SER A 29 -22.16 1.65 -2.79
N TYR A 30 -21.86 2.67 -3.60
CA TYR A 30 -20.87 2.54 -4.68
C TYR A 30 -19.46 3.02 -4.34
N TYR A 31 -19.23 3.60 -3.16
CA TYR A 31 -17.98 4.32 -2.87
C TYR A 31 -16.87 3.44 -2.28
N SER A 32 -17.22 2.32 -1.63
CA SER A 32 -16.25 1.50 -0.88
C SER A 32 -15.22 0.79 -1.75
N ASP A 33 -15.67 0.16 -2.84
CA ASP A 33 -14.83 -0.76 -3.62
C ASP A 33 -13.76 0.00 -4.42
N SER A 34 -14.14 1.15 -4.99
CA SER A 34 -13.21 2.01 -5.73
C SER A 34 -12.09 2.57 -4.85
N ILE A 35 -12.34 2.78 -3.55
CA ILE A 35 -11.29 3.24 -2.63
C ILE A 35 -10.30 2.11 -2.33
N GLU A 36 -10.78 0.87 -2.15
CA GLU A 36 -9.91 -0.27 -1.91
C GLU A 36 -9.01 -0.54 -3.12
N ASP A 37 -9.55 -0.50 -4.33
CA ASP A 37 -8.77 -0.64 -5.55
C ASP A 37 -7.72 0.47 -5.69
N ALA A 38 -8.08 1.72 -5.36
CA ALA A 38 -7.16 2.84 -5.37
C ALA A 38 -6.01 2.67 -4.36
N ARG A 39 -6.29 2.10 -3.18
CA ARG A 39 -5.27 1.77 -2.16
C ARG A 39 -4.33 0.66 -2.63
N ILE A 40 -4.87 -0.39 -3.25
CA ILE A 40 -4.08 -1.48 -3.83
C ILE A 40 -3.18 -0.95 -4.96
N ALA A 41 -3.71 -0.12 -5.85
CA ALA A 41 -2.95 0.49 -6.94
C ALA A 41 -1.83 1.41 -6.41
N THR A 42 -2.13 2.22 -5.39
CA THR A 42 -1.14 3.07 -4.72
C THR A 42 -0.04 2.24 -4.08
N THR A 43 -0.40 1.17 -3.38
CA THR A 43 0.56 0.25 -2.75
C THR A 43 1.44 -0.44 -3.78
N ARG A 44 0.88 -0.85 -4.93
CA ARG A 44 1.66 -1.42 -6.04
C ARG A 44 2.69 -0.43 -6.57
N ASN A 45 2.33 0.84 -6.71
CA ASN A 45 3.27 1.88 -7.13
C ASN A 45 4.35 2.13 -6.07
N ASN A 46 3.97 2.23 -4.80
CA ASN A 46 4.90 2.39 -3.70
C ASN A 46 5.87 1.20 -3.60
N LEU A 47 5.42 -0.02 -3.86
CA LEU A 47 6.27 -1.21 -3.89
C LEU A 47 7.37 -1.10 -4.96
N LYS A 48 7.08 -0.52 -6.13
CA LYS A 48 8.09 -0.24 -7.15
C LYS A 48 9.12 0.79 -6.65
N VAL A 49 8.66 1.83 -5.96
CA VAL A 49 9.54 2.85 -5.37
C VAL A 49 10.48 2.23 -4.33
N VAL A 50 9.97 1.34 -3.46
CA VAL A 50 10.79 0.66 -2.46
C VAL A 50 11.80 -0.30 -3.12
N ARG A 51 11.40 -1.04 -4.16
CA ARG A 51 12.32 -1.90 -4.93
C ARG A 51 13.44 -1.08 -5.58
N ASP A 52 13.10 0.06 -6.15
CA ASP A 52 14.09 0.95 -6.75
C ASP A 52 15.01 1.57 -5.68
N ALA A 53 14.50 1.89 -4.50
CA ALA A 53 15.31 2.33 -3.36
C ALA A 53 16.32 1.25 -2.92
N ILE A 54 15.92 -0.03 -2.87
CA ILE A 54 16.83 -1.16 -2.61
C ILE A 54 17.93 -1.22 -3.69
N ALA A 55 17.56 -1.08 -4.97
CA ALA A 55 18.51 -1.09 -6.07
C ALA A 55 19.48 0.09 -6.03
N ARG A 56 19.02 1.28 -5.63
CA ARG A 56 19.86 2.47 -5.41
C ARG A 56 20.82 2.27 -4.24
N TYR A 57 20.33 1.76 -3.11
CA TYR A 57 21.19 1.42 -1.96
C TYR A 57 22.32 0.48 -2.39
N PHE A 58 22.00 -0.55 -3.17
CA PHE A 58 22.97 -1.48 -3.70
C PHE A 58 24.00 -0.82 -4.62
N LYS A 59 23.60 0.13 -5.47
CA LYS A 59 24.55 0.87 -6.32
C LYS A 59 25.55 1.69 -5.51
N ASP A 60 25.10 2.28 -4.41
CA ASP A 60 25.94 3.18 -3.61
C ASP A 60 26.86 2.42 -2.66
N HIS A 61 26.38 1.30 -2.09
CA HIS A 61 27.10 0.55 -1.05
C HIS A 61 27.69 -0.78 -1.53
N MET A 62 27.37 -1.21 -2.76
CA MET A 62 27.72 -2.53 -3.32
C MET A 62 27.24 -3.71 -2.45
N THR A 63 26.31 -3.45 -1.52
CA THR A 63 25.67 -4.40 -0.62
C THR A 63 24.18 -4.12 -0.58
N TYR A 64 23.36 -5.15 -0.42
CA TYR A 64 21.95 -4.98 -0.14
C TYR A 64 21.71 -4.53 1.32
N PRO A 65 20.60 -3.83 1.61
CA PRO A 65 20.26 -3.45 2.97
C PRO A 65 19.91 -4.68 3.82
N THR A 66 20.32 -4.70 5.09
CA THR A 66 19.93 -5.76 6.05
C THR A 66 18.60 -5.45 6.75
N SER A 67 18.17 -4.19 6.66
CA SER A 67 16.90 -3.71 7.20
C SER A 67 16.25 -2.72 6.23
N LEU A 68 14.92 -2.73 6.14
CA LEU A 68 14.16 -1.78 5.33
C LEU A 68 14.23 -0.35 5.89
N GLU A 69 14.51 -0.23 7.18
CA GLU A 69 14.71 1.05 7.87
C GLU A 69 15.98 1.75 7.38
N ALA A 70 17.01 1.01 6.94
CA ALA A 70 18.23 1.59 6.37
C ALA A 70 18.00 2.36 5.06
N LEU A 71 16.85 2.15 4.40
CA LEU A 71 16.46 2.89 3.21
C LEU A 71 15.86 4.27 3.55
N GLN A 72 15.39 4.45 4.77
CA GLN A 72 14.74 5.70 5.19
C GLN A 72 15.75 6.82 5.31
N GLY A 73 15.41 7.98 4.73
CA GLY A 73 16.28 9.14 4.63
C GLY A 73 16.82 9.27 3.21
N PRO A 74 18.01 8.70 2.90
CA PRO A 74 18.68 8.94 1.61
C PRO A 74 17.93 8.36 0.40
N TYR A 75 17.15 7.29 0.57
CA TYR A 75 16.47 6.61 -0.55
C TYR A 75 14.95 6.71 -0.49
N LEU A 76 14.37 6.77 0.71
CA LEU A 76 12.94 6.87 0.96
C LEU A 76 12.63 7.99 1.94
N GLN A 77 11.70 8.87 1.58
CA GLN A 77 11.27 9.97 2.46
C GLN A 77 10.35 9.51 3.60
N GLN A 78 9.69 8.38 3.43
CA GLN A 78 8.74 7.81 4.37
C GLN A 78 9.15 6.38 4.72
N PRO A 79 8.81 5.90 5.93
CA PRO A 79 9.10 4.53 6.31
C PRO A 79 8.32 3.54 5.43
N VAL A 80 8.95 2.39 5.15
CA VAL A 80 8.36 1.37 4.26
C VAL A 80 7.02 0.84 4.80
N SER A 81 6.87 0.77 6.13
CA SER A 81 5.62 0.39 6.79
C SER A 81 4.46 1.32 6.41
N TYR A 82 4.70 2.63 6.37
CA TYR A 82 3.69 3.61 5.96
C TYR A 82 3.36 3.45 4.47
N LEU A 83 4.37 3.31 3.62
CA LEU A 83 4.19 3.21 2.17
C LEU A 83 3.44 1.95 1.73
N LEU A 84 3.62 0.83 2.43
CA LEU A 84 3.16 -0.49 1.97
C LEU A 84 2.06 -1.12 2.83
N VAL A 85 2.08 -0.91 4.15
CA VAL A 85 1.14 -1.58 5.07
C VAL A 85 0.00 -0.66 5.46
N SER A 86 0.29 0.60 5.81
CA SER A 86 -0.75 1.52 6.29
C SER A 86 -1.83 1.82 5.24
N GLN A 87 -1.46 1.73 3.97
CA GLN A 87 -2.37 1.97 2.84
C GLN A 87 -3.44 0.88 2.72
N LEU A 88 -3.18 -0.34 3.22
CA LEU A 88 -4.01 -1.51 2.96
C LEU A 88 -5.04 -1.83 4.06
N GLN A 89 -5.11 -1.07 5.17
CA GLN A 89 -6.11 -1.16 6.27
C GLN A 89 -6.46 -2.56 6.84
N GLY A 90 -5.86 -3.64 6.35
CA GLY A 90 -6.09 -5.04 6.74
C GLY A 90 -4.78 -5.77 7.04
N ASN A 91 -4.81 -7.10 7.03
CA ASN A 91 -3.64 -7.95 7.30
C ASN A 91 -2.71 -7.98 6.07
N ALA A 92 -1.97 -6.89 5.90
CA ALA A 92 -0.91 -6.77 4.91
C ALA A 92 0.44 -7.12 5.55
N VAL A 93 1.06 -8.20 5.08
CA VAL A 93 2.39 -8.65 5.54
C VAL A 93 3.39 -8.40 4.44
N VAL A 94 4.43 -7.63 4.75
CA VAL A 94 5.56 -7.47 3.84
C VAL A 94 6.42 -8.72 3.91
N ARG A 95 6.82 -9.23 2.76
CA ARG A 95 7.77 -10.34 2.66
C ARG A 95 9.03 -9.86 1.97
N VAL A 96 10.17 -10.25 2.50
CA VAL A 96 11.47 -9.95 1.92
C VAL A 96 12.18 -11.22 1.51
N GLU A 97 12.91 -11.15 0.41
CA GLU A 97 13.79 -12.21 -0.03
C GLU A 97 15.18 -11.96 0.54
N VAL A 98 15.65 -12.93 1.31
CA VAL A 98 16.85 -12.79 2.14
C VAL A 98 17.81 -13.93 1.84
N SER A 99 19.11 -13.63 1.88
CA SER A 99 20.13 -14.67 1.72
C SER A 99 20.12 -15.63 2.92
N ASN A 100 20.17 -16.93 2.65
CA ASN A 100 20.34 -17.95 3.70
C ASN A 100 21.79 -18.23 4.06
N VAL A 101 22.70 -17.61 3.33
CA VAL A 101 24.14 -17.74 3.46
C VAL A 101 24.69 -16.50 4.15
N ALA A 102 25.61 -16.72 5.09
CA ALA A 102 26.08 -15.68 6.00
C ALA A 102 26.81 -14.54 5.28
N GLU A 103 27.63 -14.83 4.27
CA GLU A 103 28.56 -13.85 3.66
C GLU A 103 28.96 -14.27 2.24
N GLN A 104 28.00 -14.54 1.35
CA GLN A 104 28.34 -14.85 -0.03
C GLN A 104 28.42 -13.60 -0.88
N ASN A 105 29.38 -13.60 -1.81
CA ASN A 105 29.46 -12.61 -2.86
C ASN A 105 28.09 -12.50 -3.56
N ILE A 106 27.46 -11.35 -3.43
CA ILE A 106 26.08 -11.11 -3.87
C ILE A 106 25.87 -11.41 -5.36
N PHE A 107 26.94 -11.36 -6.15
CA PHE A 107 26.93 -11.64 -7.58
C PHE A 107 26.82 -13.14 -7.92
N GLN A 108 27.05 -14.03 -6.96
CA GLN A 108 26.91 -15.48 -7.12
C GLN A 108 25.62 -16.03 -6.48
N LEU A 109 24.84 -15.20 -5.79
CA LEU A 109 23.59 -15.61 -5.15
C LEU A 109 22.52 -15.94 -6.19
N THR A 110 22.11 -17.21 -6.20
CA THR A 110 20.97 -17.67 -7.00
C THR A 110 19.66 -17.53 -6.21
N SER A 111 18.53 -17.78 -6.86
CA SER A 111 17.23 -17.85 -6.16
C SER A 111 17.13 -19.04 -5.20
N ALA A 112 17.97 -20.08 -5.37
CA ALA A 112 18.01 -21.23 -4.47
C ALA A 112 18.65 -20.90 -3.11
N ASP A 113 19.54 -19.90 -3.08
CA ASP A 113 20.23 -19.45 -1.86
C ASP A 113 19.41 -18.45 -1.04
N CYS A 114 18.19 -18.15 -1.50
CA CYS A 114 17.33 -17.14 -0.93
C CYS A 114 16.02 -17.74 -0.44
N THR A 115 15.47 -17.15 0.62
CA THR A 115 14.16 -17.51 1.15
C THR A 115 13.31 -16.27 1.37
N TRP A 116 12.00 -16.46 1.25
CA TRP A 116 11.02 -15.43 1.57
C TRP A 116 10.64 -15.53 3.03
N ILE A 117 10.95 -14.49 3.80
CA ILE A 117 10.52 -14.35 5.19
C ILE A 117 9.53 -13.19 5.33
N ASP A 118 8.65 -13.30 6.31
CA ASP A 118 7.77 -12.21 6.69
C ASP A 118 8.61 -11.17 7.44
N TYR A 119 8.48 -9.90 7.05
CA TYR A 119 9.26 -8.81 7.60
C TYR A 119 8.48 -8.15 8.74
N ASP A 120 9.06 -8.19 9.94
CA ASP A 120 8.54 -7.45 11.09
C ASP A 120 9.26 -6.10 11.19
N PHE A 121 8.47 -5.02 11.25
CA PHE A 121 8.97 -3.66 11.43
C PHE A 121 9.35 -3.36 12.90
N GLY A 122 9.10 -4.30 13.83
CA GLY A 122 9.25 -4.14 15.27
C GLY A 122 10.58 -4.60 15.90
N GLY A 123 11.48 -5.30 15.18
CA GLY A 123 12.76 -5.72 15.76
C GLY A 123 13.67 -6.58 14.87
N THR A 124 14.95 -6.19 14.81
CA THR A 124 16.09 -6.85 14.13
C THR A 124 15.87 -7.26 12.66
N GLY A 125 15.08 -6.53 11.86
CA GLY A 125 15.02 -6.65 10.40
C GLY A 125 15.13 -8.09 9.88
N SER A 126 15.91 -8.31 8.82
CA SER A 126 16.14 -9.64 8.25
C SER A 126 17.11 -10.53 9.07
N GLY A 127 17.42 -10.19 10.32
CA GLY A 127 18.73 -10.52 10.90
C GLY A 127 19.85 -9.89 10.06
N ASN A 128 21.12 -10.24 10.28
CA ASN A 128 22.23 -9.71 9.47
C ASN A 128 22.22 -10.16 7.99
N LYS A 129 21.10 -10.69 7.49
CA LYS A 129 20.93 -11.16 6.12
C LYS A 129 20.52 -10.00 5.22
N GLN A 130 20.98 -10.08 3.98
CA GLN A 130 20.78 -9.05 2.96
C GLN A 130 19.42 -9.19 2.27
N ILE A 131 18.67 -8.09 2.15
CA ILE A 131 17.36 -8.03 1.50
C ILE A 131 17.52 -7.68 0.02
N ARG A 132 17.25 -8.66 -0.86
CA ARG A 132 17.41 -8.49 -2.32
C ARG A 132 16.13 -8.02 -2.99
N SER A 133 14.99 -8.47 -2.48
CA SER A 133 13.68 -8.24 -3.08
C SER A 133 12.60 -8.15 -2.01
N ILE A 134 11.46 -7.58 -2.39
CA ILE A 134 10.34 -7.30 -1.51
C ILE A 134 9.02 -7.61 -2.22
N ARG A 135 8.06 -8.15 -1.49
CA ARG A 135 6.69 -8.50 -1.91
C ARG A 135 5.71 -8.19 -0.79
N ILE A 136 4.42 -8.26 -1.11
CA ILE A 136 3.34 -8.03 -0.14
C ILE A 136 2.34 -9.19 -0.24
N LYS A 137 1.93 -9.71 0.91
CA LYS A 137 0.72 -10.51 1.07
C LYS A 137 -0.38 -9.62 1.60
N HIS A 138 -1.55 -9.65 0.96
CA HIS A 138 -2.75 -8.97 1.42
C HIS A 138 -3.84 -10.01 1.65
N ASN A 139 -4.43 -10.03 2.84
CA ASN A 139 -5.48 -10.99 3.22
C ASN A 139 -5.07 -12.46 2.96
N GLY A 140 -3.81 -12.80 3.30
CA GLY A 140 -3.27 -14.16 3.15
C GLY A 140 -2.87 -14.56 1.73
N THR A 141 -3.17 -13.74 0.71
CA THR A 141 -2.81 -14.00 -0.69
C THR A 141 -1.64 -13.13 -1.13
N GLU A 142 -0.68 -13.71 -1.86
CA GLU A 142 0.39 -12.92 -2.46
C GLU A 142 -0.17 -12.02 -3.57
N MET A 143 0.08 -10.73 -3.47
CA MET A 143 -0.37 -9.79 -4.50
C MET A 143 0.39 -10.07 -5.80
N ASN A 144 -0.32 -10.06 -6.93
CA ASN A 144 0.32 -10.04 -8.24
C ASN A 144 0.91 -8.65 -8.49
N TRP A 145 2.13 -8.59 -9.01
CA TRP A 145 2.86 -7.34 -9.29
C TRP A 145 3.54 -7.41 -10.64
#